data_AF-A0A5N5HE31-F1
#
_entry.id   AF-A0A5N5HE31-F1
#
_cell.length_a   1.000
_cell.length_b   1.000
_cell.length_c   1.000
_cell.angle_alpha   90.00
_cell.angle_beta   90.00
_cell.angle_gamma   90.00
#
_symmetry.space_group_name_H-M   'P 1'
#
loop_
_entity.id
_entity.type
_entity.pdbx_description
1 polymer ?
#
loop_
_entity_poly.entity_id
_entity_poly.type
_entity_poly.pdbx_seq_one_letter_code
_entity_poly.pdbx_strand_id
1 'polypeptide(L)'
;MPLVAKSKIVTPQNSSTSELVTDVDLKFLIDNFVEKTGKNVKWENVIDKRNDILSYYAKCCKPKDGSLTYLSVMLFENCSLEKLRDFYMDNDYKKQWDKMLI
;
A
#
# COMPACT_ATOMS: atom_id res chain seq x y z
N MET A 1 20.12 49.14 -8.79
CA MET A 1 20.11 48.08 -9.84
C MET A 1 19.23 46.95 -9.34
N PRO A 2 18.16 46.57 -10.06
CA PRO A 2 17.29 45.47 -9.63
C PRO A 2 17.89 44.13 -10.07
N LEU A 3 17.83 43.14 -9.18
CA LEU A 3 18.25 41.78 -9.45
C LEU A 3 17.11 41.07 -10.20
N VAL A 4 17.32 40.76 -11.48
CA VAL A 4 16.38 39.99 -12.31
C VAL A 4 16.23 38.58 -11.75
N ALA A 5 15.01 38.23 -11.34
CA ALA A 5 14.63 36.85 -11.05
C ALA A 5 14.58 36.06 -12.36
N LYS A 6 15.40 35.00 -12.48
CA LYS A 6 15.24 34.02 -13.56
C LYS A 6 14.11 33.07 -13.19
N SER A 7 12.94 33.27 -13.80
CA SER A 7 11.84 32.32 -13.76
C SER A 7 12.26 31.02 -14.43
N LYS A 8 12.36 29.93 -13.67
CA LYS A 8 12.34 28.58 -14.23
C LYS A 8 10.97 28.37 -14.87
N ILE A 9 10.94 28.22 -16.19
CA ILE A 9 9.79 27.64 -16.88
C ILE A 9 9.72 26.19 -16.42
N VAL A 10 8.83 25.90 -15.47
CA VAL A 10 8.42 24.53 -15.18
C VAL A 10 7.32 24.22 -16.19
N THR A 11 7.71 23.60 -17.29
CA THR A 11 6.76 22.99 -18.21
C THR A 11 6.09 21.84 -17.46
N PRO A 12 4.75 21.76 -17.38
CA PRO A 12 4.09 20.59 -16.83
C PRO A 12 4.27 19.46 -17.85
N GLN A 13 5.28 18.61 -17.64
CA GLN A 13 5.27 17.31 -18.31
C GLN A 13 4.20 16.47 -17.63
N ASN A 14 2.99 16.56 -18.17
CA ASN A 14 2.02 15.47 -18.14
C ASN A 14 2.61 14.33 -18.96
N SER A 15 3.58 13.62 -18.39
CA SER A 15 4.01 12.31 -18.89
C SER A 15 3.15 11.28 -18.18
N SER A 16 2.00 10.97 -18.78
CA SER A 16 1.27 9.72 -18.53
C SER A 16 2.08 8.54 -19.08
N THR A 17 3.35 8.43 -18.70
CA THR A 17 4.12 7.21 -18.84
C THR A 17 3.71 6.34 -17.68
N SER A 18 2.79 5.41 -17.94
CA SER A 18 2.61 4.25 -17.08
C SER A 18 3.91 3.45 -17.17
N GLU A 19 4.92 3.87 -16.41
CA GLU A 19 6.16 3.13 -16.26
C GLU A 19 5.78 1.73 -15.75
N LEU A 20 6.24 0.71 -16.46
CA LEU A 20 6.05 -0.67 -16.03
C LEU A 20 6.74 -0.82 -14.67
N VAL A 21 6.08 -1.51 -13.74
CA VAL A 21 6.67 -1.82 -12.43
C VAL A 21 7.96 -2.61 -12.67
N THR A 22 9.08 -2.10 -12.18
CA THR A 22 10.40 -2.71 -12.32
C THR A 22 10.70 -3.66 -11.15
N ASP A 23 11.71 -4.52 -11.31
CA ASP A 23 12.19 -5.36 -10.21
C ASP A 23 12.68 -4.53 -9.01
N VAL A 24 13.18 -3.32 -9.27
CA VAL A 24 13.62 -2.38 -8.23
C VAL A 24 12.41 -1.89 -7.42
N ASP A 25 11.29 -1.60 -8.09
CA ASP A 25 10.05 -1.18 -7.43
C ASP A 25 9.46 -2.31 -6.57
N LEU A 26 9.49 -3.56 -7.07
CA LEU A 26 9.04 -4.73 -6.31
C LEU A 26 9.91 -4.98 -5.09
N LYS A 27 11.24 -4.89 -5.24
CA LYS A 27 12.17 -5.03 -4.12
C LYS A 27 11.94 -3.93 -3.08
N PHE A 28 11.78 -2.69 -3.53
CA PHE A 28 11.46 -1.57 -2.66
C PHE A 28 10.15 -1.84 -1.90
N LEU A 29 9.10 -2.33 -2.56
CA LEU A 29 7.84 -2.67 -1.90
C LEU A 29 8.04 -3.73 -0.81
N ILE A 30 8.75 -4.82 -1.11
CA ILE A 30 9.01 -5.91 -0.15
C ILE A 30 9.81 -5.40 1.06
N ASP A 31 10.87 -4.63 0.83
CA ASP A 31 11.72 -4.07 1.90
C ASP A 31 10.93 -3.10 2.81
N ASN A 32 9.86 -2.50 2.29
CA ASN A 32 8.98 -1.60 3.02
C ASN A 32 7.73 -2.29 3.60
N PHE A 33 7.49 -3.58 3.30
CA PHE A 33 6.32 -4.34 3.76
C PHE A 33 6.50 -4.94 5.17
N VAL A 34 7.19 -4.21 6.04
CA VAL A 34 7.49 -4.64 7.41
C VAL A 34 7.22 -3.52 8.40
N GLU A 35 6.97 -3.91 9.66
CA GLU A 35 6.81 -2.95 10.75
C GLU A 35 8.13 -2.20 10.96
N LYS A 36 8.19 -0.95 10.50
CA LYS A 36 9.38 -0.12 10.69
C LYS A 36 9.55 0.24 12.16
N THR A 37 10.79 0.16 12.64
CA THR A 37 11.18 0.58 13.99
C THR A 37 11.98 1.88 13.93
N GLY A 38 11.73 2.81 14.84
CA GLY A 38 12.49 4.05 14.92
C GLY A 38 11.95 5.02 15.98
N LYS A 39 12.76 6.02 16.35
CA LYS A 39 12.44 6.98 17.44
C LYS A 39 11.10 7.73 17.27
N ASN A 40 10.63 7.88 16.04
CA ASN A 40 9.40 8.62 15.70
C ASN A 40 8.33 7.74 15.03
N VAL A 41 8.49 6.41 15.07
CA VAL A 41 7.57 5.46 14.46
C VAL A 41 6.82 4.74 15.57
N LYS A 42 5.50 4.93 15.61
CA LYS A 42 4.61 4.26 16.56
C LYS A 42 3.49 3.59 15.79
N TRP A 43 3.41 2.26 15.92
CA TRP A 43 2.33 1.47 15.37
C TRP A 43 1.24 1.27 16.41
N GLU A 44 -0.01 1.42 15.99
CA GLU A 44 -1.20 1.25 16.83
C GLU A 44 -2.08 0.17 16.21
N ASN A 45 -2.53 -0.78 17.03
CA ASN A 45 -3.45 -1.83 16.57
C ASN A 45 -4.81 -1.20 16.27
N VAL A 46 -5.32 -1.41 15.05
CA VAL A 46 -6.64 -0.92 14.63
C VAL A 46 -7.63 -2.07 14.42
N ILE A 47 -7.14 -3.27 14.09
CA ILE A 47 -7.97 -4.47 13.93
C ILE A 47 -7.24 -5.67 14.51
N ASP A 48 -7.96 -6.45 15.33
CA ASP A 48 -7.62 -7.81 15.72
C ASP A 48 -8.91 -8.63 15.68
N LYS A 49 -9.06 -9.45 14.65
CA LYS A 49 -10.24 -10.32 14.44
C LYS A 49 -9.78 -11.71 14.06
N ARG A 50 -10.36 -12.73 14.70
CA ARG A 50 -9.95 -14.13 14.49
C ARG A 50 -11.15 -15.05 14.57
N ASN A 51 -11.12 -16.10 13.77
CA ASN A 51 -11.98 -17.28 13.90
C ASN A 51 -11.16 -18.52 13.48
N ASP A 52 -11.80 -19.69 13.45
CA ASP A 52 -11.13 -20.98 13.21
C ASP A 52 -10.50 -21.11 11.81
N ILE A 53 -10.85 -20.23 10.87
CA ILE A 53 -10.41 -20.30 9.46
C ILE A 53 -9.69 -19.05 8.95
N LEU A 54 -9.76 -17.94 9.69
CA LEU A 54 -9.25 -16.64 9.28
C LEU A 54 -8.81 -15.84 10.50
N SER A 55 -7.57 -15.37 10.46
CA SER A 55 -7.10 -14.31 11.36
C SER A 55 -6.76 -13.06 10.56
N TYR A 56 -7.18 -11.90 11.07
CA TYR A 56 -6.95 -10.60 10.46
C TYR A 56 -6.46 -9.59 11.50
N TYR A 57 -5.28 -9.05 11.22
CA TYR A 57 -4.62 -8.03 12.02
C TYR A 57 -4.37 -6.80 11.16
N ALA A 58 -4.62 -5.63 11.71
CA ALA A 58 -4.15 -4.40 11.09
C ALA A 58 -3.59 -3.45 12.14
N LYS A 59 -2.48 -2.81 11.78
CA LYS A 59 -1.87 -1.72 12.52
C LYS A 59 -1.84 -0.47 11.64
N CYS A 60 -1.87 0.70 12.26
CA CYS A 60 -1.63 1.96 11.59
C CYS A 60 -0.44 2.69 12.21
N CYS A 61 0.27 3.48 11.41
CA CYS A 61 1.32 4.37 11.86
C CYS A 61 1.10 5.75 11.25
N LYS A 62 1.00 6.76 12.12
CA LYS A 62 0.86 8.16 11.73
C LYS A 62 2.05 8.98 12.27
N PRO A 63 3.13 9.16 11.50
CA PRO A 63 4.21 10.06 11.89
C PRO A 63 3.71 11.52 11.91
N LYS A 64 4.37 12.38 12.71
CA LYS A 64 3.97 13.80 12.86
C LYS A 64 3.93 14.55 11.52
N ASP A 65 4.90 14.29 10.65
CA ASP A 65 5.11 15.02 9.39
C ASP A 65 4.98 14.11 8.15
N GLY A 66 4.22 13.01 8.24
CA GLY A 66 4.11 12.07 7.12
C GLY A 66 2.73 11.42 6.97
N SER A 67 2.60 10.67 5.87
CA SER A 67 1.37 10.00 5.50
C SER A 67 1.00 8.89 6.50
N LEU A 68 -0.29 8.74 6.72
CA LEU A 68 -0.84 7.59 7.45
C LEU A 68 -0.57 6.31 6.66
N THR A 69 0.05 5.33 7.31
CA THR A 69 0.34 4.03 6.73
C THR A 69 -0.42 2.95 7.49
N TYR A 70 -0.95 1.96 6.77
CA TYR A 70 -1.56 0.77 7.35
C TYR A 70 -0.74 -0.46 6.98
N LEU A 71 -0.58 -1.37 7.95
CA LEU A 71 0.01 -2.69 7.75
C LEU A 71 -1.03 -3.72 8.15
N SER A 72 -1.44 -4.54 7.18
CA SER A 72 -2.49 -5.54 7.35
C SER A 72 -1.94 -6.94 7.09
N VAL A 73 -2.21 -7.87 8.01
CA VAL A 73 -1.82 -9.27 7.91
C VAL A 73 -3.09 -10.12 7.96
N MET A 74 -3.28 -10.96 6.95
CA MET A 74 -4.35 -11.96 6.91
C MET A 74 -3.73 -13.35 6.87
N LEU A 75 -4.24 -14.25 7.70
CA LEU A 75 -3.91 -15.67 7.70
C LEU A 75 -5.16 -16.45 7.34
N PHE A 76 -5.14 -17.10 6.17
CA PHE A 76 -6.22 -17.95 5.69
C PHE A 76 -5.85 -19.41 5.95
N GLU A 77 -6.56 -20.05 6.86
CA GLU A 77 -6.42 -21.49 7.07
C GLU A 77 -7.10 -22.23 5.92
N ASN A 78 -6.55 -23.38 5.54
CA ASN A 78 -7.12 -24.25 4.51
C ASN A 78 -7.30 -23.61 3.11
N CYS A 79 -6.56 -22.54 2.82
CA CYS A 79 -6.54 -21.89 1.51
C CYS A 79 -5.18 -22.10 0.84
N SER A 80 -5.16 -22.51 -0.44
CA SER A 80 -3.91 -22.60 -1.19
C SER A 80 -3.48 -21.23 -1.71
N LEU A 81 -2.17 -21.05 -1.88
CA LEU A 81 -1.60 -19.78 -2.35
C LEU A 81 -2.09 -19.43 -3.77
N GLU A 82 -2.26 -20.44 -4.62
CA GLU A 82 -2.76 -20.28 -5.99
C GLU A 82 -4.20 -19.76 -5.97
N LYS A 83 -5.07 -20.37 -5.15
CA LYS A 83 -6.46 -19.93 -5.02
C LYS A 83 -6.56 -18.49 -4.51
N LEU A 84 -5.76 -18.13 -3.51
CA LEU A 84 -5.76 -16.77 -2.96
C LEU A 84 -5.24 -15.76 -3.98
N ARG A 85 -4.17 -16.08 -4.70
CA ARG A 85 -3.63 -15.23 -5.78
C ARG A 85 -4.67 -15.04 -6.89
N ASP A 86 -5.25 -16.11 -7.38
CA ASP A 86 -6.20 -16.08 -8.49
C ASP A 86 -7.46 -15.31 -8.08
N PHE A 87 -7.94 -15.47 -6.83
CA PHE A 87 -9.03 -14.65 -6.27
C PHE A 87 -8.72 -13.14 -6.27
N TYR A 88 -7.49 -12.73 -5.94
CA TYR A 88 -7.10 -11.32 -5.91
C TYR A 88 -6.93 -10.70 -7.31
N MET A 89 -6.61 -11.52 -8.32
CA MET A 89 -6.36 -11.06 -9.68
C MET A 89 -7.61 -11.14 -10.57
N ASP A 90 -8.70 -11.77 -10.11
CA ASP A 90 -9.95 -11.87 -10.84
C ASP A 90 -10.81 -10.59 -10.69
N ASN A 91 -10.65 -9.68 -11.65
CA ASN A 91 -11.40 -8.43 -11.70
C ASN A 91 -12.90 -8.61 -11.97
N ASP A 92 -13.31 -9.71 -12.61
CA ASP A 92 -14.72 -9.95 -12.91
C ASP A 92 -15.43 -10.51 -11.67
N TYR A 93 -14.76 -11.36 -10.92
CA TYR A 93 -15.26 -11.80 -9.63
C TYR A 93 -15.25 -10.66 -8.60
N LYS A 94 -14.29 -9.74 -8.65
CA LYS A 94 -14.25 -8.55 -7.77
C LYS A 94 -15.54 -7.74 -7.80
N LYS A 95 -16.16 -7.59 -8.96
CA LYS A 95 -17.46 -6.90 -9.13
C LYS A 95 -18.62 -7.59 -8.39
N GLN A 96 -18.50 -8.88 -8.11
CA GLN A 96 -19.55 -9.67 -7.45
C GLN A 96 -19.39 -9.65 -5.93
N TRP A 97 -18.15 -9.73 -5.43
CA TRP A 97 -17.89 -9.88 -3.99
C TRP A 97 -17.62 -8.55 -3.27
N ASP A 98 -17.02 -7.57 -3.95
CA ASP A 98 -16.60 -6.32 -3.34
C ASP A 98 -17.71 -5.27 -3.38
N LYS A 99 -18.42 -5.12 -2.27
CA LYS A 99 -19.50 -4.13 -2.11
C LYS A 99 -19.01 -2.68 -2.12
N MET A 100 -17.71 -2.44 -2.08
CA MET A 100 -17.13 -1.09 -2.14
C MET A 100 -16.92 -0.61 -3.59
N LEU A 101 -17.08 -1.48 -4.60
CA LEU A 101 -16.94 -1.12 -6.03
C LEU A 101 -18.22 -0.52 -6.66
N ILE A 102 -18.97 0.28 -5.89
CA ILE A 102 -20.25 0.89 -6.31
C ILE A 102 -20.11 1.65 -7.63
#